data_AF-A0A7Z9G7A2-F1
#
_entry.id   AF-A0A7Z9G7A2-F1
#
_cell.length_a   1.000
_cell.length_b   1.000
_cell.length_c   1.000
_cell.angle_alpha   90.00
_cell.angle_beta   90.00
_cell.angle_gamma   90.00
#
_symmetry.space_group_name_H-M   'P 1'
#
loop_
_entity.id
_entity.type
_entity.pdbx_description
1 polymer ?
#
loop_
_entity_poly.entity_id
_entity_poly.type
_entity_poly.pdbx_seq_one_letter_code
_entity_poly.pdbx_strand_id
1 'polypeptide(L)'
;MSDNNPPDDSENNEAPIPEANEQLPMPEQDLERVFQEWGQKRSDFLGTDSNDDDAADFGDVDDEGASQAQLRLDKSRKAVNSRLILLIVLTTVGAATFVINWSDINYYFVSESDRVNLGDLRERWKSGERPGDGTFPELKANSWVQFEEAITTVERETDSGTYFFFEPMLKAIVVTTRAIPEKNPRNIALDSRMQDLIQQKWMYPSDISISFSGQGRLIRADEAPRRLQAVVRLYRRELRLDSRLKDQTLWLIEDEQTPNKQFTYLLIYAVTILLIGLSVWFYQRARRRHAELVEELVADNQSGL
;
A
#
# COMPACT_ATOMS: atom_id res chain seq x y z
N MET A 1 -50.40 -5.06 -47.62
CA MET A 1 -50.06 -5.56 -48.97
C MET A 1 -48.93 -4.69 -49.51
N SER A 2 -47.95 -5.36 -50.10
CA SER A 2 -46.76 -4.84 -50.79
C SER A 2 -45.56 -4.46 -49.92
N ASP A 3 -44.83 -5.53 -49.59
CA ASP A 3 -43.37 -5.73 -49.71
C ASP A 3 -42.55 -4.65 -50.44
N ASN A 4 -41.35 -4.39 -49.92
CA ASN A 4 -40.09 -4.34 -50.69
C ASN A 4 -38.87 -4.14 -49.75
N ASN A 5 -38.20 -5.24 -49.40
CA ASN A 5 -36.72 -5.33 -49.35
C ASN A 5 -36.19 -5.31 -50.82
N PRO A 6 -34.89 -5.09 -51.17
CA PRO A 6 -33.63 -5.46 -50.47
C PRO A 6 -32.45 -4.46 -50.79
N PRO A 7 -31.14 -4.82 -50.96
CA PRO A 7 -30.21 -5.75 -50.27
C PRO A 7 -28.90 -5.04 -49.79
N ASP A 8 -27.92 -5.88 -49.39
CA ASP A 8 -26.45 -5.72 -49.46
C ASP A 8 -25.65 -5.36 -48.20
N ASP A 9 -25.13 -6.43 -47.61
CA ASP A 9 -23.71 -6.81 -47.70
C ASP A 9 -22.69 -5.77 -47.22
N SER A 10 -22.30 -5.94 -45.95
CA SER A 10 -20.94 -5.63 -45.53
C SER A 10 -20.39 -6.83 -44.75
N GLU A 11 -19.70 -7.69 -45.51
CA GLU A 11 -18.71 -8.64 -45.05
C GLU A 11 -17.67 -7.90 -44.19
N ASN A 12 -17.72 -8.08 -42.87
CA ASN A 12 -16.58 -7.77 -42.03
C ASN A 12 -15.69 -9.00 -41.96
N ASN A 13 -14.58 -8.92 -42.70
CA ASN A 13 -13.39 -9.74 -42.56
C ASN A 13 -12.95 -9.80 -41.09
N GLU A 14 -13.29 -10.89 -40.40
CA GLU A 14 -12.58 -11.28 -39.19
C GLU A 14 -11.19 -11.79 -39.58
N ALA A 15 -10.17 -11.07 -39.12
CA ALA A 15 -8.79 -11.46 -39.26
C ALA A 15 -8.54 -12.84 -38.61
N PRO A 16 -7.67 -13.69 -39.18
CA PRO A 16 -7.34 -14.97 -38.57
C PRO A 16 -6.68 -14.73 -37.21
N ILE A 17 -7.30 -15.29 -36.17
CA ILE A 17 -6.73 -15.39 -34.83
C ILE A 17 -5.42 -16.16 -34.96
N PRO A 18 -4.26 -15.61 -34.57
CA PRO A 18 -3.03 -16.38 -34.53
C PRO A 18 -3.20 -17.50 -33.51
N GLU A 19 -3.03 -18.72 -33.98
CA GLU A 19 -3.04 -19.95 -33.19
C GLU A 19 -2.23 -19.74 -31.90
N ALA A 20 -2.89 -20.05 -30.79
CA ALA A 20 -2.22 -20.17 -29.51
C ALA A 20 -1.09 -21.19 -29.68
N ASN A 21 0.14 -20.69 -29.68
CA ASN A 21 1.34 -21.50 -29.66
C ASN A 21 1.22 -22.40 -28.42
N GLU A 22 0.87 -23.67 -28.65
CA GLU A 22 0.93 -24.73 -27.66
C GLU A 22 2.36 -24.77 -27.13
N GLN A 23 2.58 -24.12 -25.99
CA GLN A 23 3.75 -24.37 -25.18
C GLN A 23 3.63 -25.80 -24.67
N LEU A 24 4.18 -26.72 -25.47
CA LEU A 24 4.44 -28.08 -25.07
C LEU A 24 5.11 -28.06 -23.68
N PRO A 25 4.61 -28.84 -22.71
CA PRO A 25 5.28 -28.96 -21.43
C PRO A 25 6.69 -29.48 -21.71
N MET A 26 7.71 -28.73 -21.30
CA MET A 26 9.08 -29.22 -21.33
C MET A 26 9.11 -30.58 -20.61
N PRO A 27 9.61 -31.64 -21.24
CA PRO A 27 9.73 -32.94 -20.58
C PRO A 27 10.60 -32.76 -19.34
N GLU A 28 10.16 -33.29 -18.19
CA GLU A 28 10.85 -33.16 -16.88
C GLU A 28 12.36 -33.50 -16.96
N GLN A 29 12.76 -34.34 -17.92
CA GLN A 29 14.15 -34.71 -18.17
C GLN A 29 15.04 -33.53 -18.61
N ASP A 30 14.50 -32.50 -19.28
CA ASP A 30 15.27 -31.32 -19.68
C ASP A 30 15.49 -30.36 -18.50
N LEU A 31 14.56 -30.30 -17.54
CA LEU A 31 14.73 -29.50 -16.33
C LEU A 31 15.80 -30.08 -15.40
N GLU A 32 15.80 -31.40 -15.20
CA GLU A 32 16.81 -32.10 -14.40
C GLU A 32 18.22 -31.84 -14.96
N ARG A 33 18.36 -31.88 -16.29
CA ARG A 33 19.62 -31.62 -16.98
C ARG A 33 20.07 -30.16 -16.85
N VAL A 34 19.15 -29.19 -16.95
CA VAL A 34 19.45 -27.77 -16.73
C VAL A 34 19.87 -27.52 -15.27
N PHE A 35 19.24 -28.18 -14.30
CA PHE A 35 19.64 -28.08 -12.89
C PHE A 35 20.99 -28.74 -12.61
N GLN A 36 21.32 -29.86 -13.28
CA GLN A 36 22.64 -30.48 -13.18
C GLN A 36 23.74 -29.62 -13.82
N GLU A 37 23.51 -29.07 -15.01
CA GLU A 37 24.45 -28.14 -15.66
C GLU A 37 24.65 -26.85 -14.84
N TRP A 38 23.62 -26.38 -14.15
CA TRP A 38 23.72 -25.22 -13.25
C TRP A 38 24.45 -25.56 -11.94
N GLY A 39 24.28 -26.77 -11.41
CA GLY A 39 25.01 -27.29 -10.26
C GLY A 39 26.52 -27.46 -10.54
N GLN A 40 26.87 -27.98 -11.72
CA GLN A 40 28.25 -28.18 -12.16
C GLN A 40 28.98 -26.84 -12.39
N LYS A 41 28.34 -25.87 -13.06
CA LYS A 41 28.92 -24.52 -13.22
C LYS A 41 29.14 -23.81 -11.89
N ARG A 42 28.33 -24.11 -10.87
CA ARG A 42 28.47 -23.53 -9.53
C ARG A 42 29.58 -24.22 -8.73
N SER A 43 29.81 -25.52 -8.91
CA SER A 43 30.96 -26.21 -8.31
C SER A 43 32.27 -25.78 -8.97
N ASP A 44 32.30 -25.56 -10.29
CA ASP A 44 33.49 -25.09 -11.00
C ASP A 44 33.86 -23.65 -10.61
N PHE A 45 32.85 -22.80 -10.33
CA PHE A 45 33.06 -21.44 -9.85
C PHE A 45 33.49 -21.36 -8.37
N LEU A 46 33.28 -22.42 -7.60
CA LEU A 46 33.64 -22.51 -6.17
C LEU A 46 34.80 -23.48 -5.88
N GLY A 47 35.29 -24.19 -6.91
CA GLY A 47 36.26 -25.27 -6.81
C GLY A 47 37.67 -24.91 -7.28
N THR A 48 38.03 -23.63 -7.32
CA THR A 48 39.42 -23.20 -7.48
C THR A 48 39.96 -22.82 -6.10
N ASP A 49 40.35 -23.83 -5.33
CA ASP A 49 41.47 -23.75 -4.39
C ASP A 49 41.81 -25.15 -3.87
N SER A 50 43.11 -25.46 -3.87
CA SER A 50 43.80 -26.69 -3.44
C SER A 50 43.78 -27.85 -4.45
N ASN A 51 44.88 -28.51 -4.80
CA ASN A 51 46.30 -28.42 -4.52
C ASN A 51 46.96 -29.35 -5.56
N ASP A 52 48.08 -28.96 -6.17
CA ASP A 52 49.07 -29.90 -6.68
C ASP A 52 50.45 -29.29 -6.41
N ASP A 53 51.15 -29.91 -5.46
CA ASP A 53 52.56 -29.76 -5.20
C ASP A 53 53.37 -30.40 -6.34
N ASP A 54 54.36 -29.67 -6.86
CA ASP A 54 55.75 -30.13 -7.01
C ASP A 54 56.48 -29.34 -8.11
N ALA A 55 57.27 -28.35 -7.70
CA ALA A 55 58.62 -28.15 -8.24
C ALA A 55 59.39 -27.16 -7.37
N ALA A 56 60.49 -27.65 -6.83
CA ALA A 56 61.47 -26.97 -6.02
C ALA A 56 61.94 -25.61 -6.58
N ASP A 57 62.32 -24.72 -5.65
CA ASP A 57 63.71 -24.25 -5.46
C ASP A 57 63.81 -22.72 -5.28
N PHE A 58 64.40 -22.34 -4.14
CA PHE A 58 64.87 -21.02 -3.70
C PHE A 58 63.89 -19.85 -3.47
N GLY A 59 63.57 -19.64 -2.18
CA GLY A 59 63.72 -18.34 -1.51
C GLY A 59 62.57 -17.34 -1.63
N ASP A 60 61.70 -17.28 -0.62
CA ASP A 60 61.14 -16.03 -0.06
C ASP A 60 60.24 -16.37 1.14
N VAL A 61 60.76 -16.20 2.35
CA VAL A 61 60.03 -16.47 3.61
C VAL A 61 59.15 -15.29 4.02
N ASP A 62 59.19 -14.17 3.28
CA ASP A 62 58.46 -12.93 3.57
C ASP A 62 57.17 -12.75 2.73
N ASP A 63 56.97 -13.52 1.65
CA ASP A 63 55.86 -13.34 0.71
C ASP A 63 54.54 -14.03 1.12
N GLU A 64 54.59 -15.13 1.89
CA GLU A 64 53.40 -15.82 2.41
C GLU A 64 52.66 -14.99 3.48
N GLY A 65 53.39 -14.21 4.28
CA GLY A 65 52.80 -13.30 5.28
C GLY A 65 52.13 -12.09 4.63
N ALA A 66 52.78 -11.50 3.64
CA ALA A 66 52.26 -10.34 2.89
C ALA A 66 51.00 -10.68 2.08
N SER A 67 50.96 -11.86 1.45
CA SER A 67 49.79 -12.34 0.70
C SER A 67 48.58 -12.65 1.61
N GLN A 68 48.80 -13.23 2.80
CA GLN A 68 47.73 -13.44 3.78
C GLN A 68 47.19 -12.12 4.37
N ALA A 69 48.05 -11.12 4.60
CA ALA A 69 47.68 -9.80 5.06
C ALA A 69 46.80 -9.04 4.04
N GLN A 70 47.19 -9.07 2.76
CA GLN A 70 46.41 -8.47 1.68
C GLN A 70 45.04 -9.15 1.51
N LEU A 71 44.98 -10.49 1.61
CA LEU A 71 43.72 -11.24 1.59
C LEU A 71 42.79 -10.86 2.76
N ARG A 72 43.33 -10.64 3.97
CA ARG A 72 42.55 -10.18 5.14
C ARG A 72 42.02 -8.76 4.94
N LEU A 73 42.83 -7.86 4.38
CA LEU A 73 42.40 -6.51 4.02
C LEU A 73 41.28 -6.52 2.99
N ASP A 74 41.43 -7.26 1.90
CA ASP A 74 40.41 -7.34 0.85
C ASP A 74 39.10 -7.96 1.36
N LYS A 75 39.18 -9.00 2.19
CA LYS A 75 38.00 -9.57 2.86
C LYS A 75 37.34 -8.54 3.79
N SER A 76 38.12 -7.77 4.55
CA SER A 76 37.59 -6.73 5.44
C SER A 76 36.95 -5.57 4.67
N ARG A 77 37.56 -5.13 3.57
CA ARG A 77 37.05 -4.06 2.70
C ARG A 77 35.77 -4.49 1.99
N LYS A 78 35.73 -5.72 1.46
CA LYS A 78 34.50 -6.32 0.89
C LYS A 78 33.40 -6.40 1.96
N ALA A 79 33.71 -6.79 3.19
CA ALA A 79 32.76 -6.87 4.29
C ALA A 79 32.22 -5.50 4.74
N VAL A 80 33.03 -4.44 4.73
CA VAL A 80 32.59 -3.07 5.02
C VAL A 80 31.69 -2.55 3.90
N ASN A 81 32.10 -2.74 2.64
CA ASN A 81 31.33 -2.29 1.47
C ASN A 81 29.98 -3.01 1.37
N SER A 82 29.94 -4.32 1.59
CA SER A 82 28.67 -5.07 1.54
C SER A 82 27.70 -4.64 2.65
N ARG A 83 28.21 -4.37 3.87
CA ARG A 83 27.40 -3.83 4.98
C ARG A 83 26.91 -2.41 4.72
N LEU A 84 27.73 -1.56 4.09
CA LEU A 84 27.33 -0.23 3.68
C LEU A 84 26.20 -0.27 2.64
N ILE A 85 26.35 -1.11 1.61
CA ILE A 85 25.33 -1.32 0.59
C ILE A 85 24.04 -1.82 1.24
N LEU A 86 24.12 -2.83 2.11
CA LEU A 86 22.95 -3.35 2.83
C LEU A 86 22.26 -2.25 3.66
N LEU A 87 23.02 -1.42 4.37
CA LEU A 87 22.48 -0.30 5.14
C LEU A 87 21.75 0.71 4.25
N ILE A 88 22.34 1.08 3.12
CA ILE A 88 21.73 2.02 2.16
C ILE A 88 20.43 1.42 1.61
N VAL A 89 20.45 0.15 1.22
CA VAL A 89 19.25 -0.55 0.70
C VAL A 89 18.16 -0.61 1.77
N LEU A 90 18.47 -1.06 2.98
CA LEU A 90 17.50 -1.14 4.08
C LEU A 90 16.92 0.23 4.44
N THR A 91 17.76 1.26 4.50
CA THR A 91 17.32 2.63 4.81
C THR A 91 16.42 3.19 3.70
N THR A 92 16.80 2.97 2.44
CA THR A 92 16.03 3.46 1.28
C THR A 92 14.69 2.73 1.19
N VAL A 93 14.67 1.41 1.33
CA VAL A 93 13.44 0.61 1.32
C VAL A 93 12.55 0.96 2.50
N GLY A 94 13.13 1.14 3.70
CA GLY A 94 12.39 1.56 4.89
C GLY A 94 11.76 2.94 4.72
N ALA A 95 12.52 3.92 4.22
CA ALA A 95 12.04 5.27 3.96
C ALA A 95 10.95 5.29 2.86
N ALA A 96 11.15 4.57 1.76
CA ALA A 96 10.14 4.44 0.71
C ALA A 96 8.85 3.82 1.23
N THR A 97 8.95 2.74 2.02
CA THR A 97 7.80 2.08 2.65
C THR A 97 7.06 3.03 3.58
N PHE A 98 7.78 3.82 4.37
CA PHE A 98 7.19 4.81 5.26
C PHE A 98 6.44 5.90 4.51
N VAL A 99 7.04 6.48 3.46
CA VAL A 99 6.40 7.51 2.63
C VAL A 99 5.17 6.95 1.91
N ILE A 100 5.27 5.74 1.36
CA ILE A 100 4.18 5.07 0.64
C ILE A 100 2.98 4.81 1.54
N ASN A 101 3.22 4.47 2.81
CA ASN A 101 2.18 4.12 3.77
C ASN A 101 1.87 5.26 4.76
N TRP A 102 2.36 6.48 4.52
CA TRP A 102 2.20 7.60 5.46
C TRP A 102 0.73 7.93 5.74
N SER A 103 -0.14 7.86 4.72
CA SER A 103 -1.59 8.05 4.90
C SER A 103 -2.19 6.97 5.79
N ASP A 104 -1.79 5.71 5.60
CA ASP A 104 -2.22 4.60 6.45
C ASP A 104 -1.72 4.80 7.89
N ILE A 105 -0.47 5.24 8.09
CA ILE A 105 0.09 5.54 9.41
C ILE A 105 -0.73 6.64 10.12
N ASN A 106 -0.91 7.79 9.49
CA ASN A 106 -1.70 8.89 10.06
C ASN A 106 -3.15 8.50 10.33
N TYR A 107 -3.70 7.63 9.49
CA TYR A 107 -5.03 7.04 9.65
C TYR A 107 -5.12 6.07 10.85
N TYR A 108 -4.01 5.53 11.34
CA TYR A 108 -4.00 4.59 12.47
C TYR A 108 -3.50 5.22 13.78
N PHE A 109 -2.94 6.43 13.77
CA PHE A 109 -2.37 7.06 14.97
C PHE A 109 -3.34 7.94 15.80
N VAL A 110 -4.56 8.22 15.32
CA VAL A 110 -5.56 9.00 16.10
C VAL A 110 -6.45 8.03 16.88
N SER A 111 -6.55 8.26 18.19
CA SER A 111 -7.39 7.49 19.11
C SER A 111 -8.82 8.01 19.18
N GLU A 112 -9.72 7.15 19.65
CA GLU A 112 -11.15 7.44 19.93
C GLU A 112 -11.37 8.55 20.98
N SER A 113 -10.29 9.03 21.62
CA SER A 113 -10.33 10.06 22.68
C SER A 113 -10.98 11.37 22.23
N ASP A 114 -10.96 11.68 20.93
CA ASP A 114 -11.52 12.92 20.36
C ASP A 114 -12.83 12.63 19.59
N ARG A 115 -13.72 11.82 20.17
CA ARG A 115 -15.02 11.53 19.57
C ARG A 115 -15.91 12.76 19.54
N VAL A 116 -16.31 13.16 18.33
CA VAL A 116 -17.31 14.18 18.07
C VAL A 116 -18.66 13.50 17.88
N ASN A 117 -19.62 13.81 18.76
CA ASN A 117 -21.00 13.34 18.58
C ASN A 117 -21.76 14.31 17.69
N LEU A 118 -22.18 13.85 16.52
CA LEU A 118 -22.98 14.59 15.56
C LEU A 118 -24.48 14.43 15.81
N GLY A 119 -24.91 13.49 16.66
CA GLY A 119 -26.32 13.22 16.94
C GLY A 119 -27.11 12.84 15.69
N ASP A 120 -28.42 13.15 15.70
CA ASP A 120 -29.30 12.95 14.56
C ASP A 120 -28.99 13.98 13.46
N LEU A 121 -28.44 13.49 12.35
CA LEU A 121 -28.07 14.34 11.21
C LEU A 121 -29.30 15.03 10.61
N ARG A 122 -30.47 14.37 10.61
CA ARG A 122 -31.72 14.92 10.08
C ARG A 122 -32.21 16.06 10.94
N GLU A 123 -32.17 15.92 12.27
CA GLU A 123 -32.57 16.99 13.18
C GLU A 123 -31.67 18.21 13.03
N ARG A 124 -30.36 18.01 12.96
CA ARG A 124 -29.40 19.07 12.65
C ARG A 124 -29.74 19.73 11.33
N TRP A 125 -30.06 18.93 10.29
CA TRP A 125 -30.38 19.51 9.00
C TRP A 125 -31.69 20.32 9.00
N LYS A 126 -32.71 19.83 9.71
CA LYS A 126 -33.99 20.51 9.91
C LYS A 126 -33.84 21.81 10.71
N SER A 127 -32.89 21.87 11.63
CA SER A 127 -32.58 23.07 12.42
C SER A 127 -31.88 24.17 11.61
N GLY A 128 -31.40 23.84 10.40
CA GLY A 128 -30.72 24.77 9.51
C GLY A 128 -29.19 24.69 9.60
N GLU A 129 -28.63 23.80 10.42
CA GLU A 129 -27.20 23.51 10.36
C GLU A 129 -26.88 22.80 9.04
N ARG A 130 -26.05 23.45 8.22
CA ARG A 130 -25.62 22.94 6.92
C ARG A 130 -24.10 22.73 6.95
N PRO A 131 -23.56 21.63 6.39
CA PRO A 131 -22.13 21.53 6.16
C PRO A 131 -21.70 22.62 5.16
N GLY A 132 -20.59 23.29 5.42
CA GLY A 132 -20.04 24.35 4.55
C GLY A 132 -19.40 23.77 3.28
N ASP A 133 -18.12 24.07 3.07
CA ASP A 133 -17.30 23.60 1.93
C ASP A 133 -16.96 22.09 1.97
N GLY A 134 -17.68 21.30 2.76
CA GLY A 134 -17.51 19.85 2.80
C GLY A 134 -18.18 19.18 3.99
N THR A 135 -18.06 19.73 5.20
CA THR A 135 -18.56 19.15 6.48
C THR A 135 -19.04 20.24 7.46
N PHE A 136 -19.54 19.83 8.63
CA PHE A 136 -19.81 20.74 9.75
C PHE A 136 -18.51 21.41 10.27
N PRO A 137 -18.56 22.65 10.77
CA PRO A 137 -17.36 23.41 11.17
C PRO A 137 -16.53 22.77 12.30
N GLU A 138 -17.17 22.02 13.20
CA GLU A 138 -16.52 21.31 14.30
C GLU A 138 -15.77 20.04 13.85
N LEU A 139 -16.03 19.58 12.62
CA LEU A 139 -15.41 18.37 12.08
C LEU A 139 -14.04 18.69 11.48
N LYS A 140 -13.02 18.07 12.05
CA LYS A 140 -11.65 18.12 11.53
C LYS A 140 -11.36 16.85 10.73
N ALA A 141 -10.44 16.96 9.77
CA ALA A 141 -9.88 15.77 9.14
C ALA A 141 -9.36 14.81 10.23
N ASN A 142 -9.59 13.52 10.03
CA ASN A 142 -9.14 12.46 10.90
C ASN A 142 -9.87 12.37 12.26
N SER A 143 -11.00 13.07 12.46
CA SER A 143 -11.79 13.00 13.69
C SER A 143 -12.61 11.72 13.78
N TRP A 144 -12.78 11.19 14.99
CA TRP A 144 -13.74 10.13 15.24
C TRP A 144 -15.13 10.73 15.38
N VAL A 145 -16.11 10.23 14.62
CA VAL A 145 -17.47 10.77 14.58
C VAL A 145 -18.48 9.69 14.95
N GLN A 146 -19.52 10.09 15.66
CA GLN A 146 -20.72 9.28 15.89
C GLN A 146 -21.91 10.03 15.33
N PHE A 147 -22.77 9.36 14.57
CA PHE A 147 -23.93 9.96 13.95
C PHE A 147 -25.11 8.98 13.95
N GLU A 148 -26.31 9.55 13.94
CA GLU A 148 -27.56 8.81 14.00
C GLU A 148 -28.47 9.19 12.83
N GLU A 149 -29.33 8.24 12.44
CA GLU A 149 -30.40 8.48 11.47
C GLU A 149 -29.90 9.03 10.11
N ALA A 150 -28.73 8.57 9.65
CA ALA A 150 -28.18 8.96 8.36
C ALA A 150 -29.10 8.53 7.21
N ILE A 151 -29.08 9.35 6.16
CA ILE A 151 -29.66 9.02 4.87
C ILE A 151 -28.67 8.18 4.09
N THR A 152 -29.07 6.97 3.73
CA THR A 152 -28.33 6.16 2.76
C THR A 152 -28.90 6.44 1.38
N THR A 153 -28.01 6.68 0.41
CA THR A 153 -28.39 6.85 -1.00
C THR A 153 -27.86 5.68 -1.83
N VAL A 154 -26.87 5.92 -2.66
CA VAL A 154 -26.34 4.92 -3.58
C VAL A 154 -25.57 3.89 -2.78
N GLU A 155 -25.95 2.63 -2.91
CA GLU A 155 -25.34 1.52 -2.19
C GLU A 155 -24.58 0.62 -3.15
N ARG A 156 -23.45 0.11 -2.65
CA ARG A 156 -22.63 -0.87 -3.33
C ARG A 156 -22.03 -1.82 -2.32
N GLU A 157 -21.93 -3.07 -2.73
CA GLU A 157 -21.20 -4.11 -2.03
C GLU A 157 -19.96 -4.44 -2.85
N THR A 158 -18.82 -4.55 -2.18
CA THR A 158 -17.60 -5.09 -2.76
C THR A 158 -17.60 -6.62 -2.63
N ASP A 159 -16.83 -7.31 -3.47
CA ASP A 159 -16.64 -8.77 -3.38
C ASP A 159 -16.16 -9.25 -1.99
N SER A 160 -15.64 -8.33 -1.17
CA SER A 160 -15.18 -8.60 0.21
C SER A 160 -16.26 -8.48 1.28
N GLY A 161 -17.53 -8.23 0.92
CA GLY A 161 -18.62 -7.97 1.87
C GLY A 161 -18.52 -6.62 2.57
N THR A 162 -17.72 -5.68 2.03
CA THR A 162 -17.71 -4.29 2.48
C THR A 162 -18.74 -3.51 1.69
N TYR A 163 -19.64 -2.83 2.39
CA TYR A 163 -20.63 -1.94 1.81
C TYR A 163 -20.12 -0.49 1.83
N PHE A 164 -20.55 0.29 0.85
CA PHE A 164 -20.36 1.73 0.87
C PHE A 164 -21.54 2.46 0.29
N PHE A 165 -21.84 3.61 0.88
CA PHE A 165 -22.92 4.48 0.43
C PHE A 165 -22.57 5.95 0.61
N PHE A 166 -23.33 6.84 -0.01
CA PHE A 166 -23.19 8.27 0.23
C PHE A 166 -24.26 8.80 1.15
N GLU A 167 -23.79 9.52 2.15
CA GLU A 167 -24.59 10.31 3.05
C GLU A 167 -24.55 11.78 2.57
N PRO A 168 -25.60 12.26 1.87
CA PRO A 168 -25.72 13.66 1.49
C PRO A 168 -25.55 14.65 2.64
N MET A 169 -25.98 14.33 3.87
CA MET A 169 -25.90 15.21 5.06
C MET A 169 -24.51 15.66 5.42
N LEU A 170 -23.55 14.77 5.23
CA LEU A 170 -22.16 15.01 5.55
C LEU A 170 -21.32 15.21 4.29
N LYS A 171 -21.94 15.14 3.10
CA LYS A 171 -21.26 15.01 1.81
C LYS A 171 -20.14 13.97 1.89
N ALA A 172 -20.44 12.83 2.53
CA ALA A 172 -19.46 11.82 2.89
C ALA A 172 -19.83 10.46 2.30
N ILE A 173 -18.82 9.70 1.89
CA ILE A 173 -18.97 8.27 1.59
C ILE A 173 -18.79 7.52 2.91
N VAL A 174 -19.81 6.79 3.34
CA VAL A 174 -19.72 5.86 4.46
C VAL A 174 -19.31 4.49 3.93
N VAL A 175 -18.26 3.92 4.50
CA VAL A 175 -17.77 2.56 4.23
C VAL A 175 -18.00 1.75 5.49
N THR A 176 -18.72 0.63 5.38
CA THR A 176 -19.15 -0.18 6.52
C THR A 176 -19.15 -1.67 6.18
N THR A 177 -18.96 -2.51 7.19
CA THR A 177 -19.16 -3.97 7.10
C THR A 177 -20.57 -4.38 7.50
N ARG A 178 -21.38 -3.46 8.03
CA ARG A 178 -22.75 -3.74 8.45
C ARG A 178 -23.69 -3.75 7.24
N ALA A 179 -24.71 -4.60 7.33
CA ALA A 179 -25.78 -4.61 6.35
C ALA A 179 -26.48 -3.24 6.32
N ILE A 180 -26.69 -2.72 5.10
CA ILE A 180 -27.39 -1.45 4.90
C ILE A 180 -28.90 -1.71 4.96
N PRO A 181 -29.70 -0.86 5.64
CA PRO A 181 -31.15 -1.03 5.73
C PRO A 181 -31.82 -1.06 4.36
N GLU A 182 -32.75 -1.99 4.13
CA GLU A 182 -33.48 -2.11 2.87
C GLU A 182 -34.23 -0.82 2.50
N LYS A 183 -34.09 -0.39 1.25
CA LYS A 183 -34.79 0.78 0.71
C LYS A 183 -36.28 0.53 0.61
N ASN A 184 -37.07 1.30 1.37
CA ASN A 184 -38.52 1.29 1.25
C ASN A 184 -39.05 2.65 0.75
N PRO A 185 -39.17 2.85 -0.58
CA PRO A 185 -39.57 4.14 -1.14
C PRO A 185 -41.01 4.56 -0.79
N ARG A 186 -41.85 3.65 -0.27
CA ARG A 186 -43.27 3.93 0.03
C ARG A 186 -43.51 4.60 1.38
N ASN A 187 -42.53 4.57 2.29
CA ASN A 187 -42.71 4.98 3.69
C ASN A 187 -41.81 6.15 4.13
N ILE A 188 -41.19 6.87 3.19
CA ILE A 188 -40.23 7.92 3.52
C ILE A 188 -40.94 9.27 3.64
N ALA A 189 -41.31 9.63 4.87
CA ALA A 189 -41.75 10.97 5.20
C ALA A 189 -40.52 11.92 5.22
N LEU A 190 -40.13 12.41 4.04
CA LEU A 190 -39.07 13.41 3.94
C LEU A 190 -39.58 14.77 4.38
N ASP A 191 -38.86 15.44 5.27
CA ASP A 191 -39.19 16.80 5.68
C ASP A 191 -39.04 17.77 4.51
N SER A 192 -39.95 18.73 4.38
CA SER A 192 -39.88 19.81 3.38
C SER A 192 -38.52 20.51 3.31
N ARG A 193 -37.82 20.66 4.45
CA ARG A 193 -36.51 21.33 4.56
C ARG A 193 -35.36 20.51 3.98
N MET A 194 -35.62 19.24 3.65
CA MET A 194 -34.69 18.31 3.04
C MET A 194 -34.93 18.20 1.52
N GLN A 195 -35.98 18.85 0.99
CA GLN A 195 -36.22 18.92 -0.46
C GLN A 195 -35.07 19.60 -1.21
N ASP A 196 -34.34 20.51 -0.55
CA ASP A 196 -33.16 21.15 -1.11
C ASP A 196 -32.12 20.14 -1.61
N LEU A 197 -32.04 18.96 -0.97
CA LEU A 197 -31.12 17.90 -1.36
C LEU A 197 -31.54 17.20 -2.64
N ILE A 198 -32.84 17.03 -2.83
CA ILE A 198 -33.41 16.51 -4.07
C ILE A 198 -33.24 17.55 -5.18
N GLN A 199 -33.53 18.81 -4.90
CA GLN A 199 -33.38 19.91 -5.86
C GLN A 199 -31.92 20.09 -6.30
N GLN A 200 -30.99 19.99 -5.35
CA GLN A 200 -29.55 20.03 -5.61
C GLN A 200 -29.01 18.69 -6.14
N LYS A 201 -29.85 17.68 -6.35
CA LYS A 201 -29.50 16.35 -6.91
C LYS A 201 -28.45 15.60 -6.09
N TRP A 202 -28.40 15.83 -4.78
CA TRP A 202 -27.58 15.05 -3.84
C TRP A 202 -28.24 13.72 -3.45
N MET A 203 -29.55 13.61 -3.65
CA MET A 203 -30.33 12.40 -3.38
C MET A 203 -31.49 12.25 -4.37
N TYR A 204 -31.85 11.01 -4.69
CA TYR A 204 -33.02 10.69 -5.51
C TYR A 204 -34.09 10.02 -4.65
N PRO A 205 -35.38 10.41 -4.73
CA PRO A 205 -36.44 9.84 -3.90
C PRO A 205 -36.55 8.31 -3.93
N SER A 206 -36.21 7.70 -5.07
CA SER A 206 -36.24 6.24 -5.27
C SER A 206 -35.10 5.49 -4.58
N ASP A 207 -34.06 6.20 -4.13
CA ASP A 207 -32.79 5.63 -3.71
C ASP A 207 -32.49 5.88 -2.23
N ILE A 208 -33.50 6.22 -1.42
CA ILE A 208 -33.32 6.62 -0.03
C ILE A 208 -33.61 5.45 0.90
N SER A 209 -32.73 5.22 1.86
CA SER A 209 -33.08 4.56 3.12
C SER A 209 -32.78 5.49 4.29
N ILE A 210 -33.59 5.39 5.34
CA ILE A 210 -33.41 6.13 6.59
C ILE A 210 -33.32 5.09 7.69
N SER A 211 -32.25 5.13 8.48
CA SER A 211 -32.04 4.39 9.77
C SER A 211 -30.58 3.97 9.98
N PHE A 212 -29.63 4.41 9.16
CA PHE A 212 -28.24 4.03 9.38
C PHE A 212 -27.62 4.92 10.45
N SER A 213 -27.33 4.35 11.61
CA SER A 213 -26.54 5.01 12.65
C SER A 213 -25.17 4.35 12.72
N GLY A 214 -24.11 5.15 12.81
CA GLY A 214 -22.75 4.64 12.76
C GLY A 214 -21.76 5.44 13.56
N GLN A 215 -20.62 4.81 13.77
CA GLN A 215 -19.48 5.45 14.41
C GLN A 215 -18.21 5.02 13.72
N GLY A 216 -17.35 6.00 13.47
CA GLY A 216 -16.21 5.74 12.63
C GLY A 216 -15.34 6.95 12.44
N ARG A 217 -14.36 6.79 11.58
CA ARG A 217 -13.36 7.82 11.35
C ARG A 217 -13.70 8.64 10.12
N LEU A 218 -13.81 9.94 10.30
CA LEU A 218 -14.02 10.91 9.22
C LEU A 218 -12.68 11.38 8.67
N ILE A 219 -12.42 11.12 7.38
CA ILE A 219 -11.18 11.51 6.69
C ILE A 219 -11.55 12.19 5.38
N ARG A 220 -10.67 13.07 4.90
CA ARG A 220 -10.82 13.61 3.56
C ARG A 220 -10.45 12.56 2.53
N ALA A 221 -11.17 12.51 1.43
CA ALA A 221 -10.98 11.49 0.40
C ALA A 221 -9.56 11.48 -0.23
N ASP A 222 -8.86 12.62 -0.24
CA ASP A 222 -7.48 12.77 -0.69
C ASP A 222 -6.44 12.27 0.33
N GLU A 223 -6.79 12.28 1.61
CA GLU A 223 -5.95 11.78 2.72
C GLU A 223 -6.26 10.31 3.08
N ALA A 224 -7.28 9.73 2.45
CA ALA A 224 -7.72 8.38 2.75
C ALA A 224 -6.64 7.33 2.43
N PRO A 225 -6.57 6.24 3.22
CA PRO A 225 -5.80 5.04 2.91
C PRO A 225 -6.00 4.53 1.49
N ARG A 226 -4.97 3.91 0.90
CA ARG A 226 -5.03 3.41 -0.50
C ARG A 226 -6.23 2.50 -0.77
N ARG A 227 -6.60 1.66 0.20
CA ARG A 227 -7.77 0.77 0.10
C ARG A 227 -9.09 1.55 -0.03
N LEU A 228 -9.21 2.67 0.68
CA LEU A 228 -10.40 3.53 0.65
C LEU A 228 -10.39 4.46 -0.57
N GLN A 229 -9.21 4.85 -1.06
CA GLN A 229 -9.09 5.57 -2.33
C GLN A 229 -9.63 4.77 -3.52
N ALA A 230 -9.58 3.44 -3.48
CA ALA A 230 -10.23 2.61 -4.49
C ALA A 230 -11.75 2.80 -4.47
N VAL A 231 -12.37 2.81 -3.28
CA VAL A 231 -13.80 3.08 -3.09
C VAL A 231 -14.16 4.48 -3.56
N VAL A 232 -13.37 5.50 -3.19
CA VAL A 232 -13.57 6.88 -3.66
C VAL A 232 -13.53 6.97 -5.19
N ARG A 233 -12.55 6.32 -5.83
CA ARG A 233 -12.42 6.32 -7.29
C ARG A 233 -13.59 5.62 -7.97
N LEU A 234 -14.01 4.48 -7.44
CA LEU A 234 -15.15 3.72 -7.92
C LEU A 234 -16.43 4.58 -7.82
N TYR A 235 -16.65 5.18 -6.65
CA TYR A 235 -17.77 6.07 -6.39
C TYR A 235 -17.79 7.28 -7.34
N ARG A 236 -16.64 7.94 -7.54
CA ARG A 236 -16.49 9.05 -8.50
C ARG A 236 -16.81 8.63 -9.94
N ARG A 237 -16.33 7.47 -10.38
CA ARG A 237 -16.53 6.96 -11.75
C ARG A 237 -18.00 6.63 -12.04
N GLU A 238 -18.68 5.98 -11.10
CA GLU A 238 -20.02 5.43 -11.34
C GLU A 238 -21.13 6.47 -11.21
N LEU A 239 -20.97 7.49 -10.35
CA LEU A 239 -22.09 8.31 -9.91
C LEU A 239 -22.19 9.69 -10.55
N ARG A 240 -21.43 9.95 -11.62
CA ARG A 240 -21.50 11.21 -12.39
C ARG A 240 -21.43 12.46 -11.49
N LEU A 241 -20.71 12.36 -10.37
CA LEU A 241 -20.40 13.48 -9.50
C LEU A 241 -19.42 14.49 -10.15
N ASP A 242 -18.96 14.15 -11.36
CA ASP A 242 -17.94 14.80 -12.19
C ASP A 242 -18.10 16.30 -12.45
N SER A 243 -19.26 16.90 -12.20
CA SER A 243 -19.43 18.35 -12.43
C SER A 243 -19.59 19.19 -11.16
N ARG A 244 -20.07 18.63 -10.03
CA ARG A 244 -20.39 19.43 -8.82
C ARG A 244 -19.49 19.13 -7.64
N LEU A 245 -19.03 17.89 -7.50
CA LEU A 245 -18.08 17.50 -6.46
C LEU A 245 -16.63 17.58 -6.91
N LYS A 246 -16.37 17.86 -8.19
CA LYS A 246 -15.00 17.95 -8.72
C LYS A 246 -14.14 18.95 -7.96
N ASP A 247 -14.76 20.06 -7.53
CA ASP A 247 -14.10 21.13 -6.79
C ASP A 247 -14.41 21.11 -5.29
N GLN A 248 -15.19 20.13 -4.81
CA GLN A 248 -15.55 20.02 -3.39
C GLN A 248 -14.73 18.95 -2.69
N THR A 249 -14.43 19.21 -1.42
CA THR A 249 -13.78 18.23 -0.57
C THR A 249 -14.77 17.11 -0.28
N LEU A 250 -14.50 15.94 -0.84
CA LEU A 250 -15.25 14.73 -0.53
C LEU A 250 -14.73 14.12 0.75
N TRP A 251 -15.63 13.73 1.63
CA TRP A 251 -15.28 13.10 2.89
C TRP A 251 -15.59 11.61 2.86
N LEU A 252 -14.91 10.86 3.72
CA LEU A 252 -15.09 9.43 3.85
C LEU A 252 -15.18 9.08 5.33
N ILE A 253 -16.17 8.27 5.69
CA ILE A 253 -16.35 7.72 7.02
C ILE A 253 -16.10 6.22 6.92
N GLU A 254 -15.14 5.71 7.68
CA GLU A 254 -15.01 4.26 7.86
C GLU A 254 -15.63 3.87 9.19
N ASP A 255 -16.78 3.21 9.10
CA ASP A 255 -17.56 2.70 10.21
C ASP A 255 -16.90 1.45 10.82
N GLU A 256 -17.08 1.27 12.14
CA GLU A 256 -16.55 0.13 12.91
C GLU A 256 -15.02 -0.08 12.83
N GLN A 257 -14.23 0.97 12.60
CA GLN A 257 -12.78 0.82 12.53
C GLN A 257 -12.24 0.21 13.84
N THR A 258 -11.59 -0.95 13.76
CA THR A 258 -10.95 -1.59 14.92
C THR A 258 -9.47 -1.19 15.04
N PRO A 259 -8.98 -0.87 16.25
CA PRO A 259 -7.58 -0.51 16.47
C PRO A 259 -6.57 -1.64 16.21
N ASN A 260 -7.01 -2.89 16.01
CA ASN A 260 -6.10 -4.04 15.84
C ASN A 260 -5.11 -3.90 14.68
N LYS A 261 -5.46 -3.16 13.61
CA LYS A 261 -4.51 -2.91 12.51
C LYS A 261 -3.37 -1.97 12.92
N GLN A 262 -3.60 -1.08 13.90
CA GLN A 262 -2.60 -0.14 14.40
C GLN A 262 -1.38 -0.87 14.98
N PHE A 263 -1.63 -1.96 15.73
CA PHE A 263 -0.59 -2.78 16.35
C PHE A 263 0.33 -3.44 15.32
N THR A 264 -0.23 -3.98 14.24
CA THR A 264 0.55 -4.63 13.17
C THR A 264 1.47 -3.64 12.46
N TYR A 265 0.98 -2.44 12.12
CA TYR A 265 1.82 -1.41 11.51
C TYR A 265 2.92 -0.95 12.46
N LEU A 266 2.59 -0.69 13.73
CA LEU A 266 3.58 -0.33 14.76
C LEU A 266 4.67 -1.40 14.90
N LEU A 267 4.30 -2.68 14.89
CA LEU A 267 5.24 -3.79 14.98
C LEU A 267 6.17 -3.84 13.75
N ILE A 268 5.64 -3.68 12.54
CA ILE A 268 6.44 -3.63 11.31
C ILE A 268 7.45 -2.47 11.37
N TYR A 269 7.04 -1.30 11.84
CA TYR A 269 7.94 -0.15 11.98
C TYR A 269 8.98 -0.35 13.08
N ALA A 270 8.59 -0.88 14.23
CA ALA A 270 9.52 -1.20 15.31
C ALA A 270 10.62 -2.18 14.84
N VAL A 271 10.22 -3.23 14.10
CA VAL A 271 11.17 -4.19 13.50
C VAL A 271 12.06 -3.50 12.46
N THR A 272 11.52 -2.64 11.61
CA THR A 272 12.30 -1.91 10.59
C THR A 272 13.36 -1.01 11.23
N ILE A 273 12.98 -0.22 12.25
CA ILE A 273 13.91 0.64 12.99
C ILE A 273 15.00 -0.19 13.67
N LEU A 274 14.62 -1.32 14.27
CA LEU A 274 15.56 -2.24 14.92
C LEU A 274 16.56 -2.82 13.91
N LEU A 275 16.11 -3.24 12.72
CA LEU A 275 16.98 -3.75 11.65
C LEU A 275 17.97 -2.70 11.15
N ILE A 276 17.51 -1.46 10.97
CA ILE A 276 18.40 -0.34 10.60
C ILE A 276 19.42 -0.10 11.71
N GLY A 277 18.99 -0.05 12.97
CA GLY A 277 19.87 0.13 14.14
C GLY A 277 20.94 -0.96 14.24
N LEU A 278 20.55 -2.24 14.10
CA LEU A 278 21.48 -3.36 14.06
C LEU A 278 22.45 -3.24 12.87
N SER A 279 21.96 -2.86 11.70
CA SER A 279 22.80 -2.69 10.50
C SER A 279 23.85 -1.59 10.69
N VAL A 280 23.47 -0.45 11.28
CA VAL A 280 24.41 0.63 11.65
C VAL A 280 25.45 0.11 12.63
N TRP A 281 25.04 -0.63 13.67
CA TRP A 281 25.95 -1.19 14.65
C TRP A 281 26.96 -2.17 14.02
N PHE A 282 26.50 -3.09 13.17
CA PHE A 282 27.37 -4.03 12.46
C PHE A 282 28.31 -3.34 11.48
N TYR A 283 27.88 -2.25 10.83
CA TYR A 283 28.72 -1.43 9.97
C TYR A 283 29.81 -0.72 10.79
N GLN A 284 29.45 -0.08 11.91
CA GLN A 284 30.43 0.57 12.79
C GLN A 284 31.44 -0.43 13.34
N ARG A 285 30.99 -1.62 13.77
CA ARG A 285 31.87 -2.71 14.22
C ARG A 285 32.80 -3.20 13.11
N ALA A 286 32.32 -3.29 11.86
CA ALA A 286 33.16 -3.64 10.70
C ALA A 286 34.25 -2.59 10.48
N ARG A 287 33.87 -1.31 10.52
CA ARG A 287 34.76 -0.18 10.28
C ARG A 287 35.86 -0.10 11.34
N ARG A 288 35.53 -0.32 12.62
CA ARG A 288 36.54 -0.37 13.70
C ARG A 288 37.56 -1.49 13.47
N ARG A 289 37.10 -2.71 13.17
CA ARG A 289 38.00 -3.84 12.86
C ARG A 289 38.87 -3.59 11.63
N HIS A 290 38.32 -2.95 10.59
CA HIS A 290 39.12 -2.59 9.42
C HIS A 290 40.18 -1.52 9.77
N ALA A 291 39.86 -0.56 10.63
CA ALA A 291 40.84 0.43 11.08
C ALA A 291 41.97 -0.22 11.89
N GLU A 292 41.62 -1.12 12.84
CA GLU A 292 42.59 -1.89 13.63
C GLU A 292 43.52 -2.73 12.74
N LEU A 293 42.98 -3.43 11.73
CA LEU A 293 43.79 -4.22 10.78
C LEU A 293 44.71 -3.35 9.91
N VAL A 294 44.27 -2.14 9.53
CA VAL A 294 45.11 -1.21 8.77
C VAL A 294 46.24 -0.69 9.65
N GLU A 295 45.96 -0.37 10.92
CA GLU A 295 46.98 0.07 11.88
C GLU A 295 48.03 -1.02 12.14
N GLU A 296 47.61 -2.28 12.32
CA GLU A 296 48.51 -3.44 12.50
C GLU A 296 49.44 -3.61 11.29
N LEU A 297 48.92 -3.55 10.08
CA LEU A 297 49.72 -3.70 8.86
C LEU A 297 50.65 -2.51 8.57
N VAL A 298 50.27 -1.30 8.99
CA VAL A 298 51.17 -0.14 8.91
C VAL A 298 52.28 -0.25 9.95
N ALA A 299 52.00 -0.77 11.15
CA ALA A 299 52.98 -0.97 12.20
C ALA A 299 54.01 -2.07 11.85
N ASP A 300 53.55 -3.20 11.29
CA ASP A 300 54.43 -4.30 10.86
C ASP A 300 55.38 -3.88 9.72
N ASN A 301 54.91 -3.04 8.79
CA ASN A 301 55.77 -2.48 7.74
C ASN A 301 56.83 -1.49 8.26
N GLN A 302 56.64 -0.92 9.46
CA GLN A 302 57.60 0.01 10.07
C GLN A 302 58.62 -0.69 10.98
N SER A 303 58.31 -1.89 11.49
CA SER A 303 59.19 -2.68 12.37
C SER A 303 60.13 -3.63 11.61
N GLY A 304 59.85 -3.88 10.33
CA GLY A 304 60.71 -4.67 9.42
C GLY A 304 61.81 -3.88 8.68
N LEU A 305 61.97 -2.58 8.96
CA LEU A 305 63.05 -1.70 8.47
C LEU A 305 64.11 -1.49 9.55
#